data_AF-A0A1F9QIT4-F1
#
_entry.id   AF-A0A1F9QIT4-F1
#
_cell.length_a   1.000
_cell.length_b   1.000
_cell.length_c   1.000
_cell.angle_alpha   90.00
_cell.angle_beta   90.00
_cell.angle_gamma   90.00
#
_symmetry.space_group_name_H-M   'P 1'
#
loop_
_entity.id
_entity.type
_entity.pdbx_description
1 polymer ?
#
loop_
_entity_poly.entity_id
_entity_poly.type
_entity_poly.pdbx_seq_one_letter_code
_entity_poly.pdbx_strand_id
1 'polypeptide(L)'
;MKKTLFLLFFLGFFVLSAYLLYPLALRTFFLVKGTAEITSELADRAARPNTMLFLVARNEGGVPVAVKKIINPVFPVNFQMTPSNLILPDVLTKKIYLEAFVNNHGKLGVFRHGDLMGSLKSPLFVFGKKAVITIDTPAK
;
A
#
# COMPACT_ATOMS: atom_id res chain seq x y z
N MET A 1 -36.62 30.07 -15.02
CA MET A 1 -37.04 28.78 -14.42
C MET A 1 -36.58 27.56 -15.22
N LYS A 2 -36.73 27.48 -16.55
CA LYS A 2 -36.28 26.29 -17.33
C LYS A 2 -34.76 26.08 -17.34
N LYS A 3 -33.96 27.16 -17.50
CA LYS A 3 -32.48 27.09 -17.51
C LYS A 3 -31.89 26.63 -16.18
N THR A 4 -32.45 27.11 -15.06
CA THR A 4 -32.03 26.72 -13.71
C THR A 4 -32.34 25.26 -13.41
N LEU A 5 -33.47 24.73 -13.90
CA LEU A 5 -33.81 23.32 -13.78
C LEU A 5 -32.85 22.41 -14.58
N PHE A 6 -32.49 22.81 -15.79
CA PHE A 6 -31.48 22.10 -16.59
C PHE A 6 -30.11 22.09 -15.90
N LEU A 7 -29.67 23.23 -15.35
CA LEU A 7 -28.42 23.32 -14.60
C LEU A 7 -28.39 22.37 -13.39
N LEU A 8 -29.50 22.26 -12.64
CA LEU A 8 -29.60 21.34 -11.52
C LEU A 8 -29.55 19.87 -11.96
N PHE A 9 -30.21 19.52 -13.07
CA PHE A 9 -30.13 18.16 -13.64
C PHE A 9 -28.71 17.81 -14.08
N PHE A 10 -28.02 18.73 -14.78
CA PHE A 10 -26.63 18.53 -15.20
C PHE A 10 -25.70 18.40 -13.99
N LEU A 11 -25.89 19.22 -12.96
CA LEU A 11 -25.11 19.12 -11.73
C LEU A 11 -25.34 17.79 -11.02
N GLY A 12 -26.60 17.36 -10.89
CA GLY A 12 -26.96 16.07 -10.30
C GLY A 12 -26.37 14.89 -11.07
N PHE A 13 -26.46 14.91 -12.39
CA PHE A 13 -25.84 13.89 -13.25
C PHE A 13 -24.32 13.87 -13.10
N PHE A 14 -23.67 15.04 -13.03
CA PHE A 14 -22.23 15.12 -12.85
C PHE A 14 -21.80 14.57 -11.49
N VAL A 15 -22.51 14.90 -10.40
CA VAL A 15 -22.25 14.37 -9.06
C VAL A 15 -22.44 12.85 -9.02
N LEU A 16 -23.52 12.34 -9.60
CA LEU A 16 -23.79 10.90 -9.65
C LEU A 16 -22.74 10.15 -10.47
N SER A 17 -22.37 10.68 -11.64
CA SER A 17 -21.32 10.13 -12.49
C SER A 17 -19.97 10.11 -11.75
N ALA A 18 -19.61 11.21 -11.09
CA ALA A 18 -18.40 11.27 -10.27
C ALA A 18 -18.41 10.23 -9.14
N TYR A 19 -19.53 10.06 -8.45
CA TYR A 19 -19.69 9.06 -7.40
C TYR A 19 -19.50 7.62 -7.91
N LEU A 20 -20.07 7.30 -9.07
CA LEU A 20 -19.99 5.96 -9.67
C LEU A 20 -18.62 5.65 -10.28
N LEU A 21 -17.96 6.65 -10.89
CA LEU A 21 -16.66 6.48 -11.55
C LEU A 21 -15.47 6.56 -10.59
N TYR A 22 -15.65 7.18 -9.42
CA TYR A 22 -14.56 7.38 -8.46
C TYR A 22 -13.88 6.07 -7.99
N PRO A 23 -14.61 5.01 -7.60
CA PRO A 23 -13.98 3.74 -7.22
C PRO A 23 -13.20 3.11 -8.39
N LEU A 24 -13.73 3.22 -9.62
CA LEU A 24 -13.06 2.70 -10.80
C LEU A 24 -11.76 3.46 -11.07
N ALA A 25 -11.78 4.79 -10.97
CA ALA A 25 -10.58 5.61 -11.10
C ALA A 25 -9.53 5.28 -10.03
N LEU A 26 -9.94 5.13 -8.76
CA LEU A 26 -9.02 4.75 -7.67
C LEU A 26 -8.28 3.44 -7.98
N ARG A 27 -9.00 2.42 -8.47
CA ARG A 27 -8.44 1.11 -8.80
C ARG A 27 -7.52 1.17 -10.02
N THR A 28 -7.98 1.79 -11.10
CA THR A 28 -7.27 1.83 -12.38
C THR A 28 -5.97 2.60 -12.28
N PHE A 29 -5.96 3.69 -11.51
CA PHE A 29 -4.76 4.51 -11.41
C PHE A 29 -3.87 4.07 -10.23
N PHE A 30 -4.35 3.28 -9.27
CA PHE A 30 -3.69 2.98 -7.98
C PHE A 30 -2.16 2.98 -8.04
N LEU A 31 -1.56 3.89 -7.29
CA LEU A 31 -0.12 4.09 -7.30
C LEU A 31 0.40 4.47 -5.91
N VAL A 32 1.35 3.68 -5.43
CA VAL A 32 2.10 3.94 -4.20
C VAL A 32 3.58 3.74 -4.52
N LYS A 33 4.42 4.74 -4.27
CA LYS A 33 5.85 4.68 -4.52
C LYS A 33 6.62 5.02 -3.27
N GLY A 34 7.80 4.44 -3.11
CA GLY A 34 8.63 4.75 -1.97
C GLY A 34 9.94 3.99 -1.95
N THR A 35 10.62 4.12 -0.82
CA THR A 35 11.86 3.43 -0.50
C THR A 35 11.68 2.70 0.82
N ALA A 36 12.00 1.41 0.84
CA ALA A 36 12.06 0.62 2.05
C ALA A 36 13.51 0.59 2.52
N GLU A 37 13.71 1.00 3.76
CA GLU A 37 15.00 1.03 4.43
C GLU A 37 14.98 0.05 5.60
N ILE A 38 16.16 -0.37 6.04
CA ILE A 38 16.32 -1.23 7.21
C ILE A 38 17.36 -0.61 8.12
N THR A 39 17.13 -0.71 9.43
CA THR A 39 18.12 -0.31 10.43
C THR A 39 19.37 -1.18 10.32
N SER A 40 20.54 -0.59 10.57
CA SER A 40 21.83 -1.27 10.45
C SER A 40 21.92 -2.53 11.31
N GLU A 41 21.32 -2.52 12.49
CA GLU A 41 21.28 -3.67 13.43
C GLU A 41 20.54 -4.89 12.86
N LEU A 42 19.62 -4.67 11.92
CA LEU A 42 18.79 -5.72 11.33
C LEU A 42 19.19 -6.09 9.89
N ALA A 43 20.12 -5.33 9.28
CA ALA A 43 20.54 -5.50 7.90
C ALA A 43 21.08 -6.91 7.60
N ASP A 44 21.91 -7.46 8.49
CA ASP A 44 22.50 -8.80 8.31
C ASP A 44 21.46 -9.92 8.26
N ARG A 45 20.33 -9.74 8.97
CA ARG A 45 19.23 -10.71 8.94
C ARG A 45 18.51 -10.69 7.60
N ALA A 46 18.34 -9.49 7.04
CA ALA A 46 17.66 -9.29 5.77
C ALA A 46 18.54 -9.67 4.55
N ALA A 47 19.86 -9.64 4.70
CA ALA A 47 20.81 -10.03 3.66
C ALA A 47 20.91 -11.56 3.44
N ARG A 48 20.25 -12.37 4.26
CA ARG A 48 20.26 -13.84 4.14
C ARG A 48 19.59 -14.29 2.85
N PRO A 49 20.08 -15.36 2.19
CA PRO A 49 19.41 -15.94 1.04
C PRO A 49 17.98 -16.35 1.34
N ASN A 50 17.11 -16.30 0.33
CA ASN A 50 15.69 -16.63 0.41
C ASN A 50 14.88 -15.73 1.35
N THR A 51 15.42 -14.56 1.69
CA THR A 51 14.66 -13.53 2.38
C THR A 51 13.68 -12.87 1.42
N MET A 52 12.48 -12.57 1.90
CA MET A 52 11.41 -11.94 1.15
C MET A 52 10.95 -10.69 1.89
N LEU A 53 10.90 -9.57 1.18
CA LEU A 53 10.24 -8.35 1.62
C LEU A 53 8.80 -8.34 1.08
N PHE A 54 7.86 -8.18 1.98
CA PHE A 54 6.46 -7.96 1.67
C PHE A 54 6.09 -6.53 2.08
N LEU A 55 5.60 -5.76 1.13
CA LEU A 55 4.99 -4.46 1.37
C LEU A 55 3.48 -4.65 1.31
N VAL A 56 2.81 -4.33 2.41
CA VAL A 56 1.37 -4.53 2.59
C VAL A 56 0.72 -3.18 2.77
N ALA A 57 -0.18 -2.83 1.86
CA ALA A 57 -1.03 -1.66 2.00
C ALA A 57 -2.37 -2.11 2.60
N ARG A 58 -2.78 -1.47 3.70
CA ARG A 58 -4.08 -1.67 4.35
C ARG A 58 -4.97 -0.46 4.18
N ASN A 59 -6.29 -0.66 4.12
CA ASN A 59 -7.25 0.43 4.21
C ASN A 59 -7.40 0.94 5.65
N GLU A 60 -8.25 1.94 5.86
CA GLU A 60 -8.52 2.51 7.20
C GLU A 60 -9.11 1.48 8.19
N GLY A 61 -9.78 0.44 7.70
CA GLY A 61 -10.29 -0.68 8.50
C GLY A 61 -9.27 -1.78 8.80
N GLY A 62 -8.00 -1.60 8.43
CA GLY A 62 -6.94 -2.59 8.63
C GLY A 62 -6.97 -3.77 7.64
N VAL A 63 -7.87 -3.75 6.66
CA VAL A 63 -7.98 -4.81 5.64
C VAL A 63 -6.87 -4.64 4.61
N PRO A 64 -6.08 -5.69 4.29
CA PRO A 64 -5.03 -5.59 3.29
C PRO A 64 -5.65 -5.45 1.89
N VAL A 65 -5.30 -4.38 1.19
CA VAL A 65 -5.85 -4.04 -0.14
C VAL A 65 -4.86 -4.28 -1.26
N ALA A 66 -3.55 -4.18 -0.97
CA ALA A 66 -2.49 -4.46 -1.92
C ALA A 66 -1.28 -5.12 -1.26
N VAL A 67 -0.60 -5.99 -1.98
CA VAL A 67 0.61 -6.66 -1.53
C VAL A 67 1.65 -6.67 -2.64
N LYS A 68 2.88 -6.28 -2.32
CA LYS A 68 4.04 -6.43 -3.20
C LYS A 68 5.08 -7.32 -2.52
N LYS A 69 5.50 -8.37 -3.23
CA LYS A 69 6.56 -9.28 -2.80
C LYS A 69 7.85 -8.96 -3.57
N ILE A 70 8.97 -8.92 -2.87
CA ILE A 70 10.31 -8.76 -3.43
C ILE A 70 11.19 -9.87 -2.82
N ILE A 71 11.80 -10.68 -3.67
CA ILE A 71 12.64 -11.81 -3.27
C ILE A 71 14.09 -11.34 -3.24
N ASN A 72 14.85 -11.76 -2.23
CA ASN A 72 16.24 -11.37 -1.98
C ASN A 72 16.42 -9.84 -2.05
N PRO A 73 15.70 -9.06 -1.21
CA PRO A 73 15.76 -7.61 -1.25
C PRO A 73 17.16 -7.10 -0.91
N VAL A 74 17.65 -6.13 -1.69
CA VAL A 74 18.89 -5.39 -1.41
C VAL A 74 18.51 -4.00 -0.92
N PHE A 75 18.72 -3.72 0.36
CA PHE A 75 18.35 -2.45 0.98
C PHE A 75 19.39 -1.35 0.68
N PRO A 76 18.96 -0.09 0.45
CA PRO A 76 17.57 0.37 0.40
C PRO A 76 16.83 -0.08 -0.88
N VAL A 77 15.56 -0.49 -0.75
CA VAL A 77 14.75 -1.00 -1.86
C VAL A 77 13.77 0.06 -2.35
N ASN A 78 13.92 0.52 -3.58
CA ASN A 78 12.88 1.31 -4.24
C ASN A 78 11.72 0.42 -4.66
N PHE A 79 10.50 0.82 -4.30
CA PHE A 79 9.31 0.07 -4.62
C PHE A 79 8.24 0.94 -5.28
N GLN A 80 7.39 0.25 -6.05
CA GLN A 80 6.18 0.80 -6.62
C GLN A 80 5.09 -0.28 -6.55
N MET A 81 3.93 0.07 -5.99
CA MET A 81 2.72 -0.73 -6.03
C MET A 81 1.78 -0.13 -7.07
N THR A 82 1.33 -0.97 -7.99
CA THR A 82 0.44 -0.64 -9.12
C THR A 82 -0.86 -1.44 -9.00
N PRO A 83 -1.87 -1.24 -9.86
CA PRO A 83 -3.13 -1.96 -9.75
C PRO A 83 -2.97 -3.50 -9.76
N SER A 84 -1.93 -4.02 -10.42
CA SER A 84 -1.56 -5.44 -10.40
C SER A 84 -1.15 -5.98 -9.03
N ASN A 85 -0.91 -5.11 -8.05
CA ASN A 85 -0.62 -5.49 -6.67
C ASN A 85 -1.87 -5.49 -5.78
N LEU A 86 -3.02 -5.02 -6.28
CA LEU A 86 -4.27 -5.05 -5.54
C LEU A 86 -4.74 -6.49 -5.37
N ILE A 87 -5.11 -6.84 -4.14
CA ILE A 87 -5.69 -8.15 -3.80
C ILE A 87 -7.18 -8.03 -3.45
N LEU A 88 -7.60 -6.88 -2.91
CA LEU A 88 -8.99 -6.58 -2.59
C LEU A 88 -9.32 -5.14 -3.07
N PRO A 89 -9.48 -4.94 -4.38
CA PRO A 89 -9.70 -3.62 -4.97
C PRO A 89 -11.04 -2.99 -4.55
N ASP A 90 -12.01 -3.80 -4.12
CA ASP A 90 -13.35 -3.32 -3.76
C ASP A 90 -13.40 -2.52 -2.47
N VAL A 91 -12.47 -2.77 -1.56
CA VAL A 91 -12.37 -2.09 -0.27
C VAL A 91 -11.22 -1.07 -0.23
N LEU A 92 -10.68 -0.71 -1.41
CA LEU A 92 -9.63 0.30 -1.56
C LEU A 92 -10.16 1.68 -1.14
N THR A 93 -9.48 2.29 -0.18
CA THR A 93 -9.74 3.64 0.29
C THR A 93 -8.71 4.63 -0.27
N LYS A 94 -9.04 5.92 -0.22
CA LYS A 94 -8.12 7.00 -0.64
C LYS A 94 -6.85 7.07 0.21
N LYS A 95 -6.97 6.74 1.49
CA LYS A 95 -5.85 6.64 2.43
C LYS A 95 -5.53 5.17 2.66
N ILE A 96 -4.25 4.87 2.77
CA ILE A 96 -3.75 3.54 3.09
C ILE A 96 -2.69 3.62 4.19
N TYR A 97 -2.52 2.53 4.91
CA TYR A 97 -1.45 2.33 5.88
C TYR A 97 -0.47 1.33 5.28
N LEU A 98 0.82 1.67 5.30
CA LEU A 98 1.86 0.83 4.70
C LEU A 98 2.65 0.14 5.79
N GLU A 99 2.74 -1.18 5.67
CA GLU A 99 3.56 -2.06 6.50
C GLU A 99 4.57 -2.80 5.63
N ALA A 100 5.74 -3.05 6.17
CA ALA A 100 6.79 -3.87 5.57
C ALA A 100 7.05 -5.06 6.49
N PHE A 101 7.17 -6.24 5.89
CA PHE A 101 7.50 -7.48 6.58
C PHE A 101 8.65 -8.15 5.86
N VAL A 102 9.65 -8.60 6.61
CA VAL A 102 10.79 -9.36 6.08
C VAL A 102 10.80 -10.73 6.75
N ASN A 103 10.76 -11.79 5.95
CA ASN A 103 10.83 -13.17 6.43
C ASN A 103 11.58 -14.09 5.46
N ASN A 104 11.92 -15.29 5.88
CA ASN A 104 12.61 -16.29 5.05
C ASN A 104 11.73 -17.49 4.65
N HIS A 105 10.49 -17.56 5.15
CA HIS A 105 9.59 -18.69 4.96
C HIS A 105 8.42 -18.38 4.01
N GLY A 106 8.25 -17.12 3.61
CA GLY A 106 7.34 -16.71 2.55
C GLY A 106 5.86 -16.71 2.89
N LYS A 107 5.51 -16.78 4.18
CA LYS A 107 4.12 -16.73 4.65
C LYS A 107 3.85 -15.36 5.28
N LEU A 108 2.84 -14.64 4.78
CA LEU A 108 2.37 -13.41 5.39
C LEU A 108 1.40 -13.73 6.55
N GLY A 109 1.44 -12.92 7.61
CA GLY A 109 0.55 -13.05 8.77
C GLY A 109 0.93 -14.15 9.76
N VAL A 110 2.01 -14.89 9.51
CA VAL A 110 2.59 -15.86 10.45
C VAL A 110 3.97 -15.35 10.82
N PHE A 111 4.13 -14.87 12.05
CA PHE A 111 5.42 -14.39 12.55
C PHE A 111 6.23 -15.54 13.13
N ARG A 112 7.52 -15.56 12.79
CA ARG A 112 8.50 -16.51 13.30
C ARG A 112 9.70 -15.75 13.85
N HIS A 113 10.45 -16.45 14.69
CA HIS A 113 11.71 -15.93 15.19
C HIS A 113 12.65 -15.54 14.04
N GLY A 114 13.09 -14.28 14.04
CA GLY A 114 13.97 -13.72 13.01
C GLY A 114 13.24 -12.92 11.94
N ASP A 115 11.91 -12.94 11.91
CA ASP A 115 11.13 -12.05 11.06
C ASP A 115 11.25 -10.60 11.54
N LEU A 116 11.13 -9.67 10.61
CA LEU A 116 11.21 -8.23 10.88
C LEU A 116 9.97 -7.53 10.36
N MET A 117 9.64 -6.40 10.97
CA MET A 117 8.55 -5.54 10.54
C MET A 117 8.95 -4.06 10.58
N GLY A 118 8.21 -3.28 9.82
CA GLY A 118 8.23 -1.82 9.84
C GLY A 118 6.86 -1.28 9.44
N SER A 119 6.50 -0.11 9.92
CA SER A 119 5.22 0.51 9.57
C SER A 119 5.34 2.03 9.48
N LEU A 120 4.53 2.62 8.60
CA LEU A 120 4.38 4.07 8.58
C LEU A 120 3.40 4.52 9.67
N LYS A 121 3.83 5.48 10.50
CA LYS A 121 2.98 6.08 11.54
C LYS A 121 1.82 6.89 10.96
N SER A 122 2.00 7.49 9.78
CA SER A 122 1.00 8.30 9.11
C SER A 122 0.44 7.59 7.87
N PRO A 123 -0.86 7.73 7.57
CA PRO A 123 -1.43 7.19 6.35
C PRO A 123 -0.85 7.87 5.11
N LEU A 124 -0.74 7.11 4.03
CA LEU A 124 -0.41 7.61 2.71
C LEU A 124 -1.69 7.80 1.90
N PHE A 125 -1.75 8.87 1.13
CA PHE A 125 -2.75 8.97 0.08
C PHE A 125 -2.32 8.10 -1.10
N VAL A 126 -3.26 7.34 -1.66
CA VAL A 126 -3.07 6.76 -3.00
C VAL A 126 -2.75 7.93 -3.95
N PHE A 127 -1.80 7.74 -4.88
CA PHE A 127 -1.27 8.80 -5.75
C PHE A 127 -0.40 9.85 -5.05
N GLY A 128 -0.08 9.63 -3.77
CA GLY A 128 0.69 10.56 -2.96
C GLY A 128 2.17 10.63 -3.32
N LYS A 129 2.89 11.42 -2.51
CA LYS A 129 4.35 11.57 -2.59
C LYS A 129 5.06 10.25 -2.28
N LYS A 130 6.34 10.16 -2.65
CA LYS A 130 7.21 9.03 -2.31
C LYS A 130 7.28 8.85 -0.79
N ALA A 131 7.02 7.64 -0.32
CA ALA A 131 7.11 7.29 1.09
C ALA A 131 8.48 6.68 1.42
N VAL A 132 8.93 6.85 2.67
CA VAL A 132 10.10 6.13 3.19
C VAL A 132 9.62 5.30 4.36
N ILE A 133 9.70 3.97 4.25
CA ILE A 133 9.33 3.02 5.30
C ILE A 133 10.58 2.38 5.86
N THR A 134 10.73 2.42 7.18
CA THR A 134 11.89 1.86 7.88
C THR A 134 11.50 0.57 8.58
N ILE A 135 12.29 -0.49 8.37
CA ILE A 135 12.19 -1.77 9.06
C ILE A 135 13.14 -1.70 10.26
N ASP A 136 12.57 -1.56 11.45
CA ASP A 136 13.29 -1.26 12.69
C ASP A 136 12.96 -2.24 13.82
N THR A 137 11.95 -3.09 13.64
CA THR A 137 11.38 -3.88 14.73
C THR A 137 11.44 -5.37 14.40
N PRO A 138 11.97 -6.24 15.29
CA PRO A 138 11.78 -7.68 15.18
C PRO A 138 10.29 -8.03 15.33
N ALA A 139 9.76 -8.84 14.42
CA ALA A 139 8.40 -9.33 14.57
C ALA A 139 8.35 -10.33 15.73
N LYS A 140 7.59 -10.01 16.78
CA LYS A 140 7.39 -10.86 17.96
C LYS A 140 6.37 -11.96 17.69
#